data_AF-A0A1F2S185-F1
#
_entry.id   AF-A0A1F2S185-F1
#
_cell.length_a   1.000
_cell.length_b   1.000
_cell.length_c   1.000
_cell.angle_alpha   90.00
_cell.angle_beta   90.00
_cell.angle_gamma   90.00
#
_symmetry.space_group_name_H-M   'P 1'
#
loop_
_entity.id
_entity.type
_entity.pdbx_description
1 polymer ?
#
loop_
_entity_poly.entity_id
_entity_poly.type
_entity_poly.pdbx_seq_one_letter_code
_entity_poly.pdbx_strand_id
1 'polypeptide(L)'
;MSSLRLVTTALPPRLLYRLCQIASPLVYCLFTVPHRLLRHVRWTRAFAFSLPYRHGTGPFALTGDLYDRCSAPVELRYSRRSAAGLFADAGLQVVRVAYERGWMVHARAIQQ
;
A
#
# COMPACT_ATOMS: atom_id res chain seq x y z
N MET A 1 -17.19 12.76 0.29
CA MET A 1 -16.76 11.53 -0.44
C MET A 1 -16.26 11.96 -1.81
N SER A 2 -14.99 11.69 -2.13
CA SER A 2 -14.27 12.31 -3.25
C SER A 2 -14.67 11.73 -4.61
N SER A 3 -15.24 12.56 -5.49
CA SER A 3 -15.77 12.24 -6.83
C SER A 3 -14.77 11.60 -7.81
N LEU A 4 -13.47 11.63 -7.51
CA LEU A 4 -12.42 10.96 -8.29
C LEU A 4 -12.46 9.42 -8.19
N ARG A 5 -13.12 8.86 -7.16
CA ARG A 5 -13.11 7.42 -6.86
C ARG A 5 -14.01 6.59 -7.77
N LEU A 6 -15.11 7.16 -8.26
CA LEU A 6 -16.02 6.49 -9.21
C LEU A 6 -15.38 6.31 -10.60
N VAL A 7 -14.44 7.20 -10.97
CA VAL A 7 -13.80 7.19 -12.28
C VAL A 7 -12.71 6.11 -12.37
N THR A 8 -11.94 5.87 -11.31
CA THR A 8 -10.88 4.84 -11.31
C THR A 8 -11.41 3.42 -11.23
N THR A 9 -12.56 3.19 -10.56
CA THR A 9 -13.17 1.86 -10.42
C THR A 9 -14.00 1.42 -11.65
N ALA A 10 -14.37 2.36 -12.53
CA ALA A 10 -15.08 2.06 -13.77
C ALA A 10 -14.14 1.72 -14.95
N LEU A 11 -12.83 1.90 -14.77
CA LEU A 11 -11.83 1.66 -15.81
C LEU A 11 -11.54 0.16 -15.95
N PRO A 12 -11.49 -0.37 -17.19
CA PRO A 12 -11.09 -1.76 -17.43
C PRO A 12 -9.72 -2.04 -16.78
N PRO A 13 -9.56 -3.17 -16.05
CA PRO A 13 -8.33 -3.51 -15.34
C PRO A 13 -7.06 -3.38 -16.19
N ARG A 14 -7.14 -3.77 -17.47
CA ARG A 14 -6.03 -3.69 -18.43
C ARG A 14 -5.63 -2.25 -18.77
N LEU A 15 -6.60 -1.35 -18.88
CA LEU A 15 -6.34 0.05 -19.18
C LEU A 15 -5.73 0.75 -17.97
N LEU A 16 -6.26 0.49 -16.77
CA LEU A 16 -5.68 0.99 -15.53
C LEU A 16 -4.23 0.53 -15.38
N TYR A 17 -3.93 -0.76 -15.64
CA TYR A 17 -2.57 -1.27 -15.57
C TYR A 17 -1.62 -0.59 -16.56
N ARG A 18 -2.07 -0.28 -17.79
CA ARG A 18 -1.27 0.48 -18.77
C ARG A 18 -1.01 1.91 -18.31
N LEU A 19 -2.00 2.59 -17.73
CA LEU A 19 -1.81 3.91 -17.14
C LEU A 19 -0.78 3.86 -16.00
N CYS A 20 -0.83 2.83 -15.15
CA CYS A 20 0.17 2.60 -14.10
C CYS A 20 1.57 2.29 -14.66
N GLN A 21 1.69 1.62 -15.81
CA GLN A 21 2.97 1.42 -16.49
C GLN A 21 3.58 2.74 -16.98
N ILE A 22 2.75 3.66 -17.49
CA ILE A 22 3.20 4.99 -17.93
C ILE A 22 3.51 5.89 -16.71
N ALA A 23 2.71 5.80 -15.65
CA ALA A 23 2.91 6.58 -14.44
C ALA A 23 4.16 6.14 -13.65
N SER A 24 4.49 4.85 -13.66
CA SER A 24 5.64 4.30 -12.92
C SER A 24 6.97 5.04 -13.19
N PRO A 25 7.43 5.23 -14.44
CA PRO A 25 8.67 5.95 -14.70
C PRO A 25 8.60 7.41 -14.27
N LEU A 26 7.44 8.06 -14.38
CA LEU A 26 7.26 9.44 -13.92
C LEU A 26 7.41 9.53 -12.39
N VAL A 27 6.71 8.66 -11.66
CA VAL A 27 6.81 8.58 -10.18
C VAL A 27 8.22 8.21 -9.74
N TYR A 28 8.87 7.28 -10.44
CA TYR A 28 10.25 6.89 -10.16
C TYR A 28 11.22 8.07 -10.33
N CYS A 29 11.09 8.82 -11.43
CA CYS A 29 11.93 9.99 -11.68
C CYS A 29 11.66 11.15 -10.73
N LEU A 30 10.41 11.33 -10.26
CA LEU A 30 10.05 12.43 -9.36
C LEU A 30 10.34 12.15 -7.88
N PHE A 31 10.32 10.89 -7.45
CA PHE A 31 10.45 10.57 -6.02
C PHE A 31 11.60 9.63 -5.71
N THR A 32 11.76 8.54 -6.47
CA THR A 32 12.80 7.53 -6.21
C THR A 32 14.20 8.04 -6.60
N VAL A 33 14.34 8.70 -7.75
CA VAL A 33 15.61 9.27 -8.19
C VAL A 33 16.10 10.38 -7.25
N PRO A 34 15.28 11.40 -6.90
CA PRO A 34 15.68 12.42 -5.95
C PRO A 34 16.02 11.83 -4.58
N HIS A 35 15.29 10.83 -4.09
CA HIS A 35 15.67 10.11 -2.87
C HIS A 35 17.08 9.53 -2.96
N ARG A 36 17.38 8.80 -4.05
CA ARG A 36 18.69 8.17 -4.25
C ARG A 36 19.83 9.19 -4.38
N LEU A 37 19.58 10.36 -4.94
CA LEU A 37 20.58 11.43 -5.06
C LEU A 37 20.76 12.16 -3.71
N LEU A 38 19.66 12.60 -3.11
CA LEU A 38 19.67 13.45 -1.91
C LEU A 38 20.08 12.70 -0.63
N ARG A 39 19.98 11.37 -0.59
CA ARG A 39 20.41 10.57 0.57
C ARG A 39 21.93 10.65 0.83
N HIS A 40 22.72 10.99 -0.19
CA HIS A 40 24.18 11.07 -0.07
C HIS A 40 24.65 12.37 0.56
N VAL A 41 23.80 13.41 0.63
CA VAL A 41 24.18 14.70 1.19
C VAL A 41 23.56 14.88 2.58
N ARG A 42 24.40 15.11 3.60
CA ARG A 42 24.01 15.07 5.01
C ARG A 42 22.84 16.01 5.35
N TRP A 43 22.81 17.20 4.76
CA TRP A 43 21.78 18.23 5.01
C TRP A 43 20.40 17.92 4.39
N THR A 44 20.34 17.16 3.29
CA THR A 44 19.11 16.83 2.57
C THR A 44 18.62 15.43 2.93
N ARG A 45 19.37 14.71 3.78
CA ARG A 45 19.07 13.33 4.17
C ARG A 45 17.68 13.21 4.79
N ALA A 46 17.32 14.10 5.73
CA ALA A 46 16.00 14.08 6.36
C ALA A 46 14.86 14.21 5.34
N PHE A 47 15.00 15.17 4.41
CA PHE A 47 14.06 15.37 3.33
C PHE A 47 14.02 14.15 2.39
N ALA A 48 15.18 13.59 2.02
CA ALA A 48 15.25 12.40 1.18
C ALA A 48 14.43 11.24 1.78
N PHE A 49 14.50 11.02 3.10
CA PHE A 49 13.74 9.95 3.77
C PHE A 49 12.23 10.20 3.86
N SER A 50 11.77 11.45 3.73
CA SER A 50 10.35 11.78 3.64
C SER A 50 9.74 11.50 2.26
N LEU A 51 10.55 11.32 1.21
CA LEU A 51 10.04 11.07 -0.14
C LEU A 51 9.34 9.69 -0.24
N PRO A 52 8.17 9.62 -0.88
CA PRO A 52 7.46 8.37 -1.10
C PRO A 52 8.18 7.48 -2.13
N TYR A 53 7.77 6.22 -2.24
CA TYR A 53 8.27 5.28 -3.27
C TYR A 53 9.79 5.10 -3.33
N ARG A 54 10.49 5.32 -2.22
CA ARG A 54 11.96 5.18 -2.12
C ARG A 54 12.48 3.76 -2.40
N HIS A 55 11.61 2.75 -2.36
CA HIS A 55 11.92 1.34 -2.59
C HIS A 55 11.91 0.92 -4.06
N GLY A 56 11.52 1.81 -4.98
CA GLY A 56 11.53 1.49 -6.42
C GLY A 56 12.93 1.08 -6.89
N THR A 57 13.06 -0.09 -7.52
CA THR A 57 14.35 -0.61 -8.03
C THR A 57 14.68 -0.09 -9.42
N GLY A 58 13.69 0.25 -10.23
CA GLY A 58 13.81 0.82 -11.57
C GLY A 58 12.54 1.53 -12.05
N PRO A 59 12.52 2.08 -13.28
CA PRO A 59 11.45 2.93 -13.79
C PRO A 59 10.07 2.26 -13.84
N PHE A 60 10.00 0.94 -14.04
CA PHE A 60 8.75 0.17 -14.08
C PHE A 60 8.45 -0.61 -12.80
N ALA A 61 9.31 -0.51 -11.78
CA ALA A 61 9.16 -1.28 -10.55
C ALA A 61 7.96 -0.85 -9.70
N LEU A 62 7.41 0.36 -9.94
CA LEU A 62 6.29 0.91 -9.17
C LEU A 62 4.93 0.63 -9.82
N THR A 63 4.90 0.02 -11.00
CA THR A 63 3.64 -0.26 -11.71
C THR A 63 2.66 -1.07 -10.87
N GLY A 64 3.15 -2.13 -10.20
CA GLY A 64 2.32 -2.97 -9.33
C GLY A 64 1.74 -2.19 -8.15
N ASP A 65 2.58 -1.45 -7.42
CA ASP A 65 2.17 -0.62 -6.29
C ASP A 65 1.15 0.45 -6.68
N LEU A 66 1.33 1.08 -7.84
CA LEU A 66 0.39 2.08 -8.35
C LEU A 66 -0.93 1.43 -8.76
N TYR A 67 -0.86 0.26 -9.40
CA TYR A 67 -2.04 -0.48 -9.82
C TYR A 67 -2.86 -0.95 -8.62
N ASP A 68 -2.22 -1.51 -7.59
CA ASP A 68 -2.88 -1.96 -6.36
C ASP A 68 -3.65 -0.82 -5.68
N ARG A 69 -2.99 0.34 -5.53
CA ARG A 69 -3.59 1.54 -4.91
C ARG A 69 -4.74 2.14 -5.73
N CYS A 70 -4.67 2.07 -7.06
CA CYS A 70 -5.69 2.63 -7.94
C CYS A 70 -6.84 1.66 -8.25
N SER A 71 -6.59 0.35 -8.15
CA SER A 71 -7.58 -0.69 -8.44
C SER A 71 -8.42 -1.08 -7.22
N ALA A 72 -7.92 -0.89 -6.01
CA ALA A 72 -8.65 -1.22 -4.78
C ALA A 72 -9.94 -0.37 -4.64
N PRO A 73 -11.14 -0.98 -4.74
CA PRO A 73 -12.39 -0.23 -4.73
C PRO A 73 -12.72 0.37 -3.35
N VAL A 74 -12.33 -0.32 -2.25
CA VAL A 74 -12.47 0.15 -0.88
C VAL A 74 -11.36 -0.46 0.00
N GLU A 75 -10.40 0.34 0.44
CA GLU A 75 -9.52 -0.03 1.56
C GLU A 75 -10.30 0.12 2.88
N LEU A 76 -10.90 -0.96 3.38
CA LEU A 76 -11.48 -0.97 4.73
C LEU A 76 -10.35 -0.96 5.76
N ARG A 77 -10.13 0.18 6.40
CA ARG A 77 -9.20 0.29 7.52
C ARG A 77 -9.86 -0.22 8.79
N TYR A 78 -9.61 -1.47 9.13
CA TYR A 78 -10.09 -2.07 10.37
C TYR A 78 -9.42 -1.43 11.59
N SER A 79 -10.20 -1.26 12.66
CA SER A 79 -9.63 -1.03 14.00
C SER A 79 -9.03 -2.32 14.53
N ARG A 80 -8.18 -2.25 15.56
CA ARG A 80 -7.66 -3.44 16.26
C ARG A 80 -8.79 -4.39 16.68
N ARG A 81 -9.87 -3.82 17.21
CA ARG A 81 -11.04 -4.55 17.68
C ARG A 81 -11.80 -5.19 16.53
N SER A 82 -12.00 -4.46 15.44
CA SER A 82 -12.71 -4.98 14.26
C SER A 82 -11.90 -6.10 13.58
N ALA A 83 -10.57 -5.97 13.53
CA ALA A 83 -9.70 -7.03 13.01
C ALA A 83 -9.78 -8.29 13.88
N ALA A 84 -9.75 -8.16 15.22
CA ALA A 84 -9.93 -9.30 16.12
C ALA A 84 -11.33 -9.94 15.99
N GLY A 85 -12.36 -9.10 15.83
CA GLY A 85 -13.75 -9.51 15.65
C GLY A 85 -13.93 -10.48 14.48
N LEU A 86 -13.30 -10.21 13.33
CA LEU A 86 -13.37 -11.10 12.16
C LEU A 86 -12.96 -12.55 12.47
N PHE A 87 -11.98 -12.74 13.35
CA PHE A 87 -11.50 -14.08 13.71
C PHE A 87 -12.38 -14.71 14.78
N ALA A 88 -12.89 -13.91 15.73
CA ALA A 88 -13.85 -14.38 16.73
C ALA A 88 -15.18 -14.82 16.09
N ASP A 89 -15.68 -14.06 15.12
CA ASP A 89 -16.90 -14.37 14.36
C ASP A 89 -16.74 -15.65 13.52
N ALA A 90 -15.51 -15.98 13.13
CA ALA A 90 -15.16 -17.25 12.48
C ALA A 90 -14.96 -18.43 13.46
N GLY A 91 -15.23 -18.24 14.76
CA GLY A 91 -15.09 -19.27 15.79
C GLY A 91 -13.63 -19.55 16.19
N LEU A 92 -12.69 -18.67 15.84
CA LEU A 92 -11.28 -18.81 16.22
C LEU A 92 -10.99 -18.07 17.52
N GLN A 93 -10.16 -18.66 18.37
CA GLN A 93 -9.68 -17.99 19.57
C GLN A 93 -8.51 -17.07 19.20
N VAL A 94 -8.70 -15.76 19.32
CA VAL A 94 -7.65 -14.76 19.11
C VAL A 94 -6.61 -14.84 20.22
N VAL A 95 -5.37 -15.16 19.86
CA VAL A 95 -4.22 -15.27 20.77
C VAL A 95 -3.49 -13.94 20.89
N ARG A 96 -3.28 -13.25 19.77
CA ARG A 96 -2.54 -11.98 19.72
C ARG A 96 -3.00 -11.12 18.56
N VAL A 97 -3.03 -9.81 18.78
CA VAL A 97 -3.19 -8.83 17.70
C VAL A 97 -1.99 -7.88 17.75
N ALA A 98 -1.23 -7.84 16.66
CA ALA A 98 -0.05 -7.00 16.49
C ALA A 98 -0.26 -5.99 15.36
N TYR A 99 0.45 -4.86 15.42
CA TYR A 99 0.47 -3.86 14.36
C TYR A 99 1.87 -3.81 13.75
N GLU A 100 2.03 -4.41 12.57
CA GLU A 100 3.32 -4.45 11.86
C GLU A 100 3.25 -3.67 10.54
N ARG A 101 2.66 -4.26 9.50
CA ARG A 101 2.35 -3.61 8.21
C ARG A 101 0.85 -3.42 7.99
N GLY A 102 0.11 -3.48 9.09
CA GLY A 102 -1.33 -3.68 9.18
C GLY A 102 -1.66 -4.48 10.45
N TRP A 103 -2.93 -4.66 10.76
CA TRP A 103 -3.35 -5.54 11.84
C TRP A 103 -3.08 -6.99 11.47
N MET A 104 -2.19 -7.65 12.21
CA MET A 104 -1.99 -9.09 12.13
C MET A 104 -2.64 -9.75 13.33
N VAL A 105 -3.55 -10.68 13.07
CA VAL A 105 -4.28 -11.43 14.09
C VAL A 105 -3.77 -12.87 14.07
N HIS A 106 -3.18 -13.29 15.18
CA HIS A 106 -2.86 -14.69 15.43
C HIS A 106 -4.05 -15.31 16.16
N ALA A 107 -4.68 -16.30 15.53
CA ALA A 107 -5.79 -17.03 16.12
C ALA A 107 -5.57 -18.53 15.95
N ARG A 108 -6.20 -19.33 16.83
CA ARG A 108 -6.16 -20.79 16.78
C ARG A 108 -7.57 -21.37 16.75
N ALA A 109 -7.70 -22.54 16.15
CA ALA A 109 -8.94 -23.31 16.20
C ALA A 109 -9.25 -23.72 17.65
N ILE A 110 -10.52 -23.68 18.01
CA ILE A 110 -10.99 -24.23 19.28
C ILE A 110 -11.19 -25.73 19.02
N GLN A 111 -10.30 -26.59 19.51
CA GLN A 111 -10.56 -28.03 19.54
C GLN A 111 -11.69 -28.28 20.55
N GLN A 112 -12.77 -28.90 20.06
CA GLN A 112 -13.85 -29.45 20.88
C GLN A 112 -13.38 -30.74 21.55
#